data_AF-A0A847GMJ6-F1
#
_entry.id   AF-A0A847GMJ6-F1
#
_cell.length_a   1.000
_cell.length_b   1.000
_cell.length_c   1.000
_cell.angle_alpha   90.00
_cell.angle_beta   90.00
_cell.angle_gamma   90.00
#
_symmetry.space_group_name_H-M   'P 1'
#
loop_
_entity.id
_entity.type
_entity.pdbx_description
1 polymer ?
#
loop_
_entity_poly.entity_id
_entity_poly.type
_entity_poly.pdbx_seq_one_letter_code
_entity_poly.pdbx_strand_id
1 'polypeptide(L)' 'MLIQRVYEFDMLICPRCSGQIKIVAFIEPPQGDVIEKILRHGGLWCAAAPRAPPGGDLRNTFVTP' A
#
# COMPACT_ATOMS: atom_id res chain seq x y z
N MET A 1 -4.20 17.78 -12.07
CA MET A 1 -3.91 16.43 -11.53
C MET A 1 -4.60 16.29 -10.17
N LEU A 2 -5.59 15.40 -10.04
CA LEU A 2 -6.46 15.27 -8.84
C LEU A 2 -5.72 14.82 -7.56
N ILE A 3 -4.56 14.20 -7.72
CA ILE A 3 -3.75 13.63 -6.65
C ILE A 3 -3.31 14.68 -5.61
N GLN A 4 -2.94 15.89 -6.04
CA GLN A 4 -2.51 16.96 -5.12
C GLN A 4 -3.64 17.57 -4.27
N ARG A 5 -4.90 17.36 -4.64
CA ARG A 5 -6.05 17.93 -3.90
C ARG A 5 -6.53 17.05 -2.76
N VAL A 6 -6.16 15.78 -2.76
CA VAL A 6 -6.63 14.79 -1.77
C VAL A 6 -5.63 14.63 -0.62
N TYR A 7 -4.36 14.93 -0.85
CA TYR A 7 -3.30 14.78 0.13
C TYR A 7 -2.67 16.13 0.43
N GLU A 8 -2.61 16.51 1.72
CA GLU A 8 -2.02 17.76 2.21
C GLU A 8 -0.49 17.83 2.01
N PHE A 9 0.12 16.77 1.46
CA PHE A 9 1.56 16.64 1.23
C PHE A 9 1.88 16.33 -0.23
N ASP A 10 3.02 16.84 -0.72
CA ASP A 10 3.48 16.59 -2.09
C ASP A 10 4.09 15.19 -2.21
N MET A 11 3.31 14.26 -2.76
CA MET A 11 3.76 12.89 -3.04
C MET A 11 4.84 12.79 -4.13
N LEU A 12 5.13 13.87 -4.86
CA LEU A 12 6.21 13.92 -5.84
C LEU A 12 7.55 14.36 -5.23
N ILE A 13 7.65 14.43 -3.90
CA ILE A 13 8.89 14.68 -3.18
C ILE A 13 9.26 13.43 -2.37
N CYS A 14 10.50 12.98 -2.50
CA CYS A 14 11.02 11.86 -1.71
C CYS A 14 11.14 12.28 -0.23
N PRO A 15 10.48 11.59 0.72
CA PRO A 15 10.53 11.96 2.14
C PRO A 15 11.90 11.71 2.79
N ARG A 16 12.80 10.97 2.12
CA ARG A 16 14.14 10.67 2.63
C ARG A 16 15.20 11.68 2.19
N CYS A 17 15.12 12.20 0.96
CA CYS A 17 16.17 13.04 0.37
C CYS A 17 15.66 14.33 -0.29
N SER A 18 14.35 14.60 -0.27
CA SER A 18 13.71 15.77 -0.88
C SER A 18 13.88 15.88 -2.40
N GLY A 19 14.31 14.80 -3.07
CA GLY A 19 14.39 14.75 -4.54
C GLY A 19 13.01 14.70 -5.19
N GLN A 20 12.88 15.24 -6.41
CA GLN A 20 11.66 15.12 -7.20
C GLN A 20 11.47 13.69 -7.73
N ILE A 21 10.25 13.18 -7.60
CA ILE A 21 9.80 11.91 -8.13
C ILE A 21 8.94 12.19 -9.38
N LYS A 22 9.10 11.36 -10.41
CA LYS A 22 8.32 11.46 -11.65
C LYS A 22 7.42 10.24 -11.81
N ILE A 23 6.16 10.48 -12.15
CA ILE A 23 5.25 9.43 -12.61
C ILE A 23 5.65 9.05 -14.04
N VAL A 24 6.07 7.80 -14.24
CA VAL A 24 6.54 7.31 -15.54
C VAL A 24 5.50 6.50 -16.30
N ALA A 25 4.54 5.91 -15.59
CA ALA A 25 3.46 5.13 -16.18
C ALA A 25 2.28 5.03 -15.21
N PHE A 26 1.09 4.79 -15.77
CA PHE A 26 -0.08 4.34 -15.03
C PHE A 26 -0.30 2.86 -15.36
N ILE A 27 -0.59 2.05 -14.34
CA ILE A 27 -0.91 0.63 -14.50
C ILE A 27 -2.38 0.46 -14.13
N GLU A 28 -3.21 0.16 -15.13
CA GLU A 28 -4.67 0.07 -15.00
C GLU A 28 -5.14 -1.38 -15.20
N PRO A 29 -6.28 -1.80 -14.64
CA PRO A 29 -6.84 -3.12 -14.92
C PRO A 29 -7.03 -3.33 -16.43
N PRO A 30 -6.72 -4.53 -16.98
CA PRO A 30 -6.36 -5.77 -16.28
C PRO A 30 -4.85 -6.09 -16.28
N GLN A 31 -3.95 -5.13 -16.00
CA GLN A 31 -2.48 -5.31 -16.07
C GLN A 31 -1.84 -5.97 -14.83
N GLY A 32 -2.47 -7.01 -14.27
CA GLY A 32 -1.97 -7.69 -13.06
C GLY A 32 -0.59 -8.34 -13.23
N ASP A 33 -0.29 -8.85 -14.42
CA ASP A 33 0.99 -9.51 -14.73
C ASP A 33 2.17 -8.53 -14.74
N VAL A 34 1.95 -7.28 -15.15
CA VAL A 34 2.96 -6.20 -15.10
C VAL A 34 3.31 -5.88 -13.65
N ILE A 35 2.29 -5.79 -12.78
CA ILE A 35 2.48 -5.57 -11.34
C ILE A 35 3.32 -6.70 -10.74
N GLU A 36 3.00 -7.94 -11.06
CA GLU A 36 3.76 -9.11 -10.60
C GLU A 36 5.22 -9.07 -11.06
N LYS A 37 5.49 -8.79 -12.34
CA LYS A 37 6.86 -8.68 -12.88
C LYS A 37 7.68 -7.62 -12.13
N ILE A 38 7.11 -6.46 -11.87
CA ILE A 38 7.77 -5.37 -11.13
C ILE A 38 8.10 -5.81 -9.70
N LEU A 39 7.13 -6.38 -8.99
CA LEU A 39 7.31 -6.80 -7.60
C LEU A 39 8.31 -7.96 -7.47
N ARG A 40 8.31 -8.90 -8.42
CA ARG A 40 9.31 -9.98 -8.48
C ARG A 40 10.72 -9.44 -8.69
N HIS A 41 10.89 -8.48 -9.58
CA HIS A 41 12.19 -7.84 -9.80
C HIS A 41 12.73 -7.15 -8.54
N GLY A 42 11.85 -6.51 -7.75
CA GLY A 42 12.22 -5.89 -6.48
C GLY A 42 12.34 -6.86 -5.29
N GLY A 43 12.08 -8.16 -5.46
CA GLY A 43 12.00 -9.12 -4.35
C GLY A 43 10.85 -8.85 -3.38
N LEU A 44 9.85 -8.06 -3.79
CA LEU A 44 8.70 -7.64 -2.99
C LEU A 44 7.47 -8.50 -3.24
N TRP A 45 7.54 -9.45 -4.16
CA TRP A 45 6.43 -10.36 -4.44
C TRP A 45 6.19 -11.29 -3.25
N CYS A 46 5.09 -11.06 -2.53
CA CYS A 46 4.59 -11.95 -1.51
C CYS A 46 3.27 -12.53 -2.01
N ALA A 47 3.23 -13.83 -2.30
CA ALA A 47 1.95 -14.51 -2.53
C ALA A 47 1.13 -14.33 -1.26
N ALA A 48 0.08 -13.51 -1.32
CA ALA A 48 -0.67 -13.11 -0.13
C ALA A 48 -1.11 -14.37 0.62
N ALA A 49 -0.62 -14.54 1.84
CA ALA A 49 -1.20 -15.51 2.76
C ALA A 49 -2.67 -15.12 2.96
N PRO A 50 -3.59 -16.09 3.11
CA PRO A 50 -4.97 -15.81 3.45
C PRO A 50 -5.02 -14.82 4.62
N ARG A 51 -5.74 -13.72 4.44
CA ARG A 51 -5.91 -12.74 5.51
C ARG A 51 -6.51 -13.47 6.71
N ALA A 52 -5.86 -13.39 7.87
CA ALA A 52 -6.45 -13.87 9.11
C ALA A 52 -7.81 -13.17 9.34
N PRO A 53 -8.83 -13.87 9.85
CA PRO A 53 -10.09 -13.24 10.21
C PRO A 53 -9.80 -12.07 11.19
N PRO A 54 -10.63 -11.00 11.17
CA PRO A 54 -10.51 -9.93 12.14
C PRO A 54 -10.48 -10.51 13.56
N GLY A 55 -9.48 -10.16 14.37
CA GLY A 55 -9.42 -10.59 15.76
C GLY A 55 -10.67 -10.12 16.50
N GLY A 56 -11.38 -11.05 17.15
CA GLY A 56 -12.54 -10.73 17.97
C GLY A 56 -12.17 -9.74 19.09
N ASP A 57 -13.06 -8.79 19.34
CA ASP A 57 -12.88 -7.69 20.30
C ASP A 57 -12.58 -8.24 21.72
N LEU A 58 -11.36 -8.04 22.23
CA LEU A 58 -10.96 -8.46 23.59
C LEU A 58 -11.52 -7.51 24.69
N ARG A 59 -12.57 -6.75 24.41
CA ARG A 59 -13.13 -5.72 25.30
C ARG A 59 -14.07 -6.23 26.40
N ASN A 60 -14.15 -7.53 26.66
CA ASN A 60 -15.01 -8.04 27.74
C ASN A 60 -14.32 -9.02 28.71
N THR A 61 -13.22 -8.62 29.34
CA THR A 61 -12.67 -9.29 30.54
C THR A 61 -13.15 -8.66 31.86
N PHE A 62 -14.15 -7.78 31.85
CA PHE A 62 -14.70 -7.16 33.05
C PHE A 62 -15.97 -7.85 33.57
N VAL A 63 -16.00 -9.18 33.70
CA VAL A 63 -16.95 -9.85 34.61
C VAL A 63 -16.35 -11.14 35.15
N THR A 64 -15.87 -11.09 36.39
CA THR A 64 -16.11 -12.13 37.40
C THR A 64 -15.77 -11.55 38.78
N PRO A 65 -16.69 -11.54 39.76
CA PRO A 65 -16.32 -11.44 41.17
C PRO A 65 -15.60 -12.72 41.64
#